data_AF-A0A933W2A0-F1
#
_entry.id   AF-A0A933W2A0-F1
#
_cell.length_a   1.000
_cell.length_b   1.000
_cell.length_c   1.000
_cell.angle_alpha   90.00
_cell.angle_beta   90.00
_cell.angle_gamma   90.00
#
_symmetry.space_group_name_H-M   'P 1'
#
loop_
_entity.id
_entity.type
_entity.pdbx_description
1 polymer ?
#
loop_
_entity_poly.entity_id
_entity_poly.type
_entity_poly.pdbx_seq_one_letter_code
_entity_poly.pdbx_strand_id
1 'polypeptide(L)'
;MKAADVMTTNIVTVRPEASVRAVAETLLKHGISAVPVVDGEGRPLGVISEGDLMPRNEKAREARRDWWLQILSEGDAVHPDYLQFLKSDHRTAAQIMVSPVLTVDESVSLAEIADMLFENNIKRVPVLRDGRIVGIVSRADLLKTIAGPGHLRGRDPVHDDGSALPMASDKLEALSQKHKAAAPPPHDPAADEVSASAFQALRVEHEQHEEEQRREAKRIADEKHHRQASQMLASHLTDEAWEHMMHNARATAKKGEEEHLLLRFPAELCSDHGRAVNAPDPEWPSTLRGMAADIYLRWKAELRPHGFSLQARVVDFPDGIPGDIGLYLSWGKHDDVAH
;
A
#
# COMPACT_ATOMS: atom_id res chain seq x y z
N MET A 1 9.03 4.28 29.58
CA MET A 1 8.63 3.04 28.88
C MET A 1 9.69 2.76 27.82
N LYS A 2 10.12 1.51 27.71
CA LYS A 2 11.18 1.00 26.83
C LYS A 2 10.63 0.00 25.82
N ALA A 3 11.39 -0.35 24.79
CA ALA A 3 10.98 -1.33 23.78
C ALA A 3 10.46 -2.64 24.42
N ALA A 4 11.18 -3.16 25.43
CA ALA A 4 10.81 -4.36 26.18
C ALA A 4 9.42 -4.30 26.85
N ASP A 5 8.91 -3.10 27.17
CA ASP A 5 7.60 -2.93 27.84
C ASP A 5 6.41 -3.11 26.87
N VAL A 6 6.64 -3.03 25.54
CA VAL A 6 5.58 -2.91 24.53
C VAL A 6 5.77 -3.78 23.27
N MET A 7 6.95 -4.36 23.08
CA MET A 7 7.26 -5.14 21.90
C MET A 7 6.40 -6.40 21.78
N THR A 8 6.02 -6.75 20.55
CA THR A 8 5.43 -8.05 20.26
C THR A 8 6.54 -9.11 20.28
N THR A 9 6.42 -10.11 21.16
CA THR A 9 7.44 -11.13 21.42
C THR A 9 7.25 -12.43 20.64
N ASN A 10 6.05 -12.69 20.10
CA ASN A 10 5.81 -13.82 19.20
C ASN A 10 6.32 -13.47 17.79
N ILE A 11 7.62 -13.62 17.57
CA ILE A 11 8.27 -13.23 16.32
C ILE A 11 8.28 -14.40 15.35
N VAL A 12 7.65 -14.19 14.19
CA VAL A 12 7.87 -15.03 13.01
C VAL A 12 9.08 -14.49 12.27
N THR A 13 10.00 -15.36 11.84
CA THR A 13 11.20 -15.00 11.07
C THR A 13 11.40 -15.96 9.91
N VAL A 14 12.04 -15.51 8.83
CA VAL A 14 12.46 -16.36 7.71
C VAL A 14 13.98 -16.48 7.60
N ARG A 15 14.43 -17.54 6.94
CA ARG A 15 15.83 -17.79 6.59
C ARG A 15 16.22 -16.99 5.33
N PRO A 16 17.48 -16.53 5.17
CA PRO A 16 17.92 -15.85 3.95
C PRO A 16 17.80 -16.74 2.69
N GLU A 17 17.86 -18.06 2.86
CA GLU A 17 17.70 -19.06 1.79
C GLU A 17 16.23 -19.35 1.42
N ALA A 18 15.25 -18.85 2.19
CA ALA A 18 13.82 -19.08 1.92
C ALA A 18 13.41 -18.45 0.58
N SER A 19 12.60 -19.14 -0.22
CA SER A 19 12.09 -18.58 -1.50
C SER A 19 11.07 -17.47 -1.26
N VAL A 20 10.90 -16.54 -2.21
CA VAL A 20 9.84 -15.50 -2.14
C VAL A 20 8.47 -16.11 -1.85
N ARG A 21 8.18 -17.28 -2.44
CA ARG A 21 6.98 -18.05 -2.16
C ARG A 21 6.85 -18.46 -0.69
N ALA A 22 7.89 -19.04 -0.09
CA ALA A 22 7.87 -19.42 1.32
C ALA A 22 7.73 -18.20 2.24
N VAL A 23 8.28 -17.05 1.84
CA VAL A 23 8.06 -15.78 2.55
C VAL A 23 6.59 -15.34 2.43
N ALA A 24 6.00 -15.35 1.24
CA ALA A 24 4.60 -15.01 1.03
C ALA A 24 3.63 -15.93 1.80
N GLU A 25 3.86 -17.25 1.76
CA GLU A 25 3.13 -18.24 2.54
C GLU A 25 3.26 -17.97 4.05
N THR A 26 4.42 -17.51 4.52
CA THR A 26 4.65 -17.11 5.92
C THR A 26 3.87 -15.85 6.30
N LEU A 27 3.86 -14.82 5.45
CA LEU A 27 3.10 -13.58 5.69
C LEU A 27 1.60 -13.86 5.79
N LEU A 28 1.05 -14.61 4.83
CA LEU A 28 -0.36 -14.99 4.79
C LEU A 28 -0.77 -15.86 5.98
N LYS A 29 -0.03 -16.94 6.25
CA LYS A 29 -0.32 -17.89 7.34
C LYS A 29 -0.38 -17.22 8.72
N HIS A 30 0.41 -16.17 8.93
CA HIS A 30 0.52 -15.49 10.21
C HIS A 30 -0.21 -14.14 10.27
N GLY A 31 -0.86 -13.71 9.18
CA GLY A 31 -1.56 -12.42 9.12
C GLY A 31 -0.63 -11.21 9.31
N ILE A 32 0.63 -11.30 8.87
CA ILE A 32 1.66 -10.27 9.09
C ILE A 32 2.14 -9.64 7.78
N SER A 33 2.25 -8.31 7.78
CA SER A 33 2.61 -7.54 6.58
C SER A 33 4.12 -7.30 6.34
N ALA A 34 4.97 -7.87 7.20
CA ALA A 34 6.42 -7.91 7.01
C ALA A 34 7.05 -8.91 7.99
N VAL A 35 8.16 -9.53 7.59
CA VAL A 35 8.88 -10.55 8.36
C VAL A 35 10.39 -10.27 8.37
N PRO A 36 11.07 -10.36 9.54
CA PRO A 36 12.52 -10.30 9.61
C PRO A 36 13.19 -11.53 8.98
N VAL A 37 14.32 -11.30 8.32
CA VAL A 37 15.23 -12.35 7.82
C VAL A 37 16.38 -12.52 8.81
N VAL A 38 16.64 -13.75 9.24
CA VAL A 38 17.65 -14.05 10.28
C VAL A 38 18.62 -15.17 9.92
N ASP A 39 19.85 -15.06 10.42
CA ASP A 39 20.93 -16.02 10.19
C ASP A 39 20.83 -17.28 11.07
N GLY A 40 21.83 -18.17 10.99
CA GLY A 40 21.94 -19.41 11.78
C GLY A 40 21.79 -19.24 13.29
N GLU A 41 22.11 -18.05 13.82
CA GLU A 41 22.15 -17.76 15.25
C GLU A 41 20.96 -16.89 15.70
N GLY A 42 20.06 -16.52 14.79
CA GLY A 42 18.91 -15.64 15.04
C GLY A 42 19.26 -14.15 15.00
N ARG A 43 20.41 -13.79 14.41
CA ARG A 43 20.79 -12.38 14.19
C ARG A 43 20.05 -11.81 12.99
N PRO A 44 19.62 -10.53 13.02
CA PRO A 44 18.95 -9.87 11.91
C PRO A 44 19.90 -9.70 10.70
N LEU A 45 19.41 -10.04 9.51
CA LEU A 45 20.08 -9.80 8.23
C LEU A 45 19.34 -8.75 7.38
N GLY A 46 18.02 -8.72 7.47
CA GLY A 46 17.16 -7.85 6.67
C GLY A 46 15.70 -7.93 7.11
N VAL A 47 14.84 -7.21 6.41
CA VAL A 47 13.38 -7.32 6.54
C VAL A 47 12.75 -7.42 5.15
N ILE A 48 11.70 -8.23 5.02
CA ILE A 48 10.88 -8.33 3.81
C ILE A 48 9.49 -7.86 4.17
N SER A 49 9.04 -6.77 3.54
CA SER A 49 7.62 -6.43 3.53
C SER A 49 6.92 -7.14 2.38
N GLU A 50 5.60 -7.20 2.48
CA GLU A 50 4.69 -7.52 1.37
C GLU A 50 5.04 -6.86 0.03
N GLY A 51 5.46 -5.58 0.08
CA GLY A 51 5.86 -4.85 -1.11
C GLY A 51 7.15 -5.39 -1.75
N ASP A 52 8.04 -6.00 -0.98
CA ASP A 52 9.34 -6.46 -1.47
C ASP A 52 9.25 -7.83 -2.17
N LEU A 53 8.15 -8.55 -1.98
CA LEU A 53 7.82 -9.76 -2.74
C LEU A 53 7.64 -9.49 -4.25
N MET A 54 7.40 -8.24 -4.64
CA MET A 54 7.07 -7.85 -6.01
C MET A 54 8.26 -7.21 -6.75
N PRO A 55 8.49 -7.51 -8.04
CA PRO A 55 9.56 -6.90 -8.83
C PRO A 55 9.42 -5.38 -8.89
N ARG A 56 10.55 -4.67 -9.00
CA ARG A 56 10.57 -3.21 -9.25
C ARG A 56 10.34 -2.88 -10.74
N ASN A 57 9.41 -3.57 -11.40
CA ASN A 57 8.99 -3.25 -12.77
C ASN A 57 7.63 -2.52 -12.75
N GLU A 58 7.37 -1.68 -13.77
CA GLU A 58 6.26 -0.74 -13.73
C GLU A 58 4.88 -1.41 -13.69
N LYS A 59 4.74 -2.58 -14.33
CA LYS A 59 3.50 -3.38 -14.33
C LYS A 59 3.23 -4.02 -12.95
N ALA A 60 4.26 -4.47 -12.24
CA ALA A 60 4.10 -5.00 -10.88
C ALA A 60 3.74 -3.90 -9.85
N ARG A 61 3.97 -2.62 -10.15
CA ARG A 61 3.54 -1.50 -9.27
C ARG A 61 2.03 -1.25 -9.29
N GLU A 62 1.36 -1.58 -10.39
CA GLU A 62 -0.11 -1.50 -10.50
C GLU A 62 -0.73 -2.66 -9.71
N ALA A 63 -0.32 -3.90 -10.00
CA ALA A 63 -0.74 -5.08 -9.23
C ALA A 63 -0.52 -4.95 -7.71
N ARG A 64 0.56 -4.27 -7.27
CA ARG A 64 0.84 -3.96 -5.84
C ARG A 64 -0.19 -3.04 -5.17
N ARG A 65 -0.85 -2.15 -5.92
CA ARG A 65 -1.85 -1.21 -5.37
C ARG A 65 -3.19 -1.91 -5.20
N ASP A 66 -3.65 -2.61 -6.24
CA ASP A 66 -4.93 -3.32 -6.25
C ASP A 66 -4.95 -4.42 -5.18
N TRP A 67 -3.84 -5.16 -5.08
CA TRP A 67 -3.61 -6.21 -4.08
C TRP A 67 -3.68 -5.72 -2.62
N TRP A 68 -3.20 -4.51 -2.30
CA TRP A 68 -3.30 -3.96 -0.95
C TRP A 68 -4.74 -3.55 -0.59
N LEU A 69 -5.54 -3.12 -1.57
CA LEU A 69 -6.96 -2.81 -1.35
C LEU A 69 -7.79 -4.09 -1.17
N GLN A 70 -7.44 -5.17 -1.88
CA GLN A 70 -8.11 -6.46 -1.74
C GLN A 70 -7.75 -7.20 -0.45
N ILE A 71 -6.50 -7.19 0.04
CA ILE A 71 -6.16 -7.90 1.29
C ILE A 71 -6.76 -7.24 2.55
N LEU A 72 -7.04 -5.93 2.52
CA LEU A 72 -7.79 -5.24 3.58
C LEU A 72 -9.31 -5.45 3.46
N SER A 73 -9.77 -6.06 2.37
CA SER A 73 -11.17 -6.43 2.14
C SER A 73 -11.33 -7.93 2.41
N GLU A 74 -11.92 -8.28 3.55
CA GLU A 74 -12.20 -9.68 3.92
C GLU A 74 -13.02 -10.39 2.82
N GLY A 75 -12.40 -11.30 2.07
CA GLY A 75 -13.10 -12.30 1.24
C GLY A 75 -12.72 -12.43 -0.24
N ASP A 76 -11.93 -11.52 -0.83
CA ASP A 76 -11.65 -11.55 -2.27
C ASP A 76 -10.50 -12.50 -2.67
N ALA A 77 -10.69 -13.22 -3.78
CA ALA A 77 -9.71 -14.19 -4.27
C ALA A 77 -8.49 -13.50 -4.90
N VAL A 78 -7.29 -13.90 -4.46
CA VAL A 78 -6.00 -13.40 -4.97
C VAL A 78 -5.92 -13.50 -6.50
N HIS A 79 -5.67 -12.38 -7.17
CA HIS A 79 -5.64 -12.28 -8.63
C HIS A 79 -4.78 -13.40 -9.28
N PRO A 80 -5.27 -14.14 -10.30
CA PRO A 80 -4.58 -15.31 -10.84
C PRO A 80 -3.13 -15.05 -11.28
N ASP A 81 -2.86 -13.88 -11.87
CA ASP A 81 -1.52 -13.50 -12.31
C ASP A 81 -0.53 -13.28 -11.15
N TYR A 82 -1.02 -12.89 -9.97
CA TYR A 82 -0.20 -12.75 -8.76
C TYR A 82 0.21 -14.12 -8.23
N LEU A 83 -0.73 -15.07 -8.18
CA LEU A 83 -0.42 -16.47 -7.85
C LEU A 83 0.53 -17.08 -8.88
N GLN A 84 0.39 -16.74 -10.16
CA GLN A 84 1.30 -17.19 -11.22
C GLN A 84 2.69 -16.56 -11.09
N PHE A 85 2.78 -15.28 -10.72
CA PHE A 85 4.05 -14.60 -10.46
C PHE A 85 4.79 -15.21 -9.26
N LEU A 86 4.14 -15.36 -8.10
CA LEU A 86 4.78 -15.96 -6.91
C LEU A 86 5.22 -17.43 -7.13
N LYS A 87 4.55 -18.15 -8.05
CA LYS A 87 4.96 -19.51 -8.45
C LYS A 87 6.20 -19.53 -9.35
N SER A 88 6.47 -18.46 -10.10
CA SER A 88 7.62 -18.35 -11.01
C SER A 88 8.80 -17.56 -10.43
N ASP A 89 8.61 -16.92 -9.27
CA ASP A 89 9.68 -16.19 -8.60
C ASP A 89 10.65 -17.13 -7.85
N HIS A 90 11.83 -17.32 -8.45
CA HIS A 90 12.92 -18.12 -7.89
C HIS A 90 13.86 -17.35 -6.97
N ARG A 91 13.58 -16.07 -6.67
CA ARG A 91 14.42 -15.29 -5.76
C ARG A 91 14.34 -15.82 -4.32
N THR A 92 15.39 -15.58 -3.57
CA THR A 92 15.46 -15.89 -2.13
C THR A 92 15.17 -14.64 -1.30
N ALA A 93 14.86 -14.84 -0.02
CA ALA A 93 14.70 -13.79 0.98
C ALA A 93 15.91 -12.82 0.98
N ALA A 94 17.13 -13.35 0.91
CA ALA A 94 18.35 -12.55 0.82
C ALA A 94 18.42 -11.62 -0.40
N GLN A 95 17.74 -11.97 -1.50
CA GLN A 95 17.75 -11.21 -2.75
C GLN A 95 16.64 -10.15 -2.84
N ILE A 96 15.66 -10.19 -1.93
CA ILE A 96 14.54 -9.23 -1.90
C ILE A 96 14.44 -8.43 -0.59
N MET A 97 15.13 -8.85 0.47
CA MET A 97 15.13 -8.13 1.74
C MET A 97 15.74 -6.74 1.63
N VAL A 98 15.16 -5.79 2.37
CA VAL A 98 15.83 -4.54 2.69
C VAL A 98 16.90 -4.85 3.73
N SER A 99 18.16 -4.54 3.41
CA SER A 99 19.34 -4.83 4.22
C SER A 99 20.35 -3.68 4.09
N PRO A 100 21.07 -3.29 5.16
CA PRO A 100 20.89 -3.76 6.53
C PRO A 100 19.54 -3.34 7.11
N VAL A 101 18.93 -4.19 7.94
CA VAL A 101 17.70 -3.81 8.65
C VAL A 101 18.05 -2.91 9.84
N LEU A 102 17.36 -1.77 9.93
CA LEU A 102 17.45 -0.90 11.10
C LEU A 102 16.85 -1.62 12.32
N THR A 103 17.52 -1.57 13.46
CA THR A 103 17.13 -2.28 14.69
C THR A 103 17.39 -1.43 15.92
N VAL A 104 16.75 -1.78 17.05
CA VAL A 104 16.95 -1.13 18.35
C VAL A 104 17.29 -2.17 19.41
N ASP A 105 18.04 -1.78 20.44
CA ASP A 105 18.18 -2.58 21.66
C ASP A 105 16.88 -2.54 22.49
N GLU A 106 16.59 -3.59 23.25
CA GLU A 106 15.37 -3.68 24.06
C GLU A 106 15.22 -2.59 25.14
N SER A 107 16.35 -1.96 25.52
CA SER A 107 16.40 -0.94 26.55
C SER A 107 16.11 0.48 26.04
N VAL A 108 16.04 0.69 24.71
CA VAL A 108 15.76 1.97 24.03
C VAL A 108 14.36 2.47 24.39
N SER A 109 14.20 3.79 24.50
CA SER A 109 12.94 4.42 24.87
C SER A 109 11.93 4.44 23.72
N LEU A 110 10.64 4.51 24.05
CA LEU A 110 9.58 4.65 23.04
C LEU A 110 9.66 5.94 22.23
N ALA A 111 10.23 7.02 22.78
CA ALA A 111 10.39 8.28 22.07
C ALA A 111 11.43 8.13 20.95
N GLU A 112 12.62 7.62 21.28
CA GLU A 112 13.68 7.32 20.30
C GLU A 112 13.21 6.34 19.22
N ILE A 113 12.36 5.36 19.57
CA ILE A 113 11.74 4.47 18.59
C ILE A 113 10.72 5.22 17.72
N ALA A 114 9.90 6.11 18.28
CA ALA A 114 8.95 6.91 17.50
C ALA A 114 9.66 7.80 16.48
N ASP A 115 10.71 8.50 16.91
CA ASP A 115 11.55 9.35 16.07
C ASP A 115 12.23 8.51 14.98
N MET A 116 12.83 7.37 15.33
CA MET A 116 13.44 6.45 14.37
C MET A 116 12.43 5.94 13.32
N LEU A 117 11.20 5.57 13.73
CA LEU A 117 10.15 5.13 12.80
C LEU A 117 9.65 6.26 11.90
N PHE A 118 9.72 7.51 12.35
CA PHE A 118 9.34 8.70 11.59
C PHE A 118 10.42 9.08 10.58
N GLU A 119 11.65 9.34 11.03
CA GLU A 119 12.78 9.81 10.22
C GLU A 119 13.15 8.82 9.11
N ASN A 120 13.16 7.52 9.41
CA ASN A 120 13.50 6.48 8.43
C ASN A 120 12.28 6.03 7.60
N ASN A 121 11.11 6.67 7.79
CA ASN A 121 9.83 6.35 7.16
C ASN A 121 9.42 4.86 7.21
N ILE A 122 9.81 4.15 8.28
CA ILE A 122 9.49 2.73 8.48
C ILE A 122 8.28 2.55 9.41
N LYS A 123 7.52 1.46 9.20
CA LYS A 123 6.29 1.18 9.96
C LYS A 123 6.52 0.39 11.25
N ARG A 124 7.67 -0.29 11.37
CA ARG A 124 8.07 -1.13 12.50
C ARG A 124 9.59 -1.32 12.54
N VAL A 125 10.13 -1.63 13.72
CA VAL A 125 11.55 -1.89 13.95
C VAL A 125 11.71 -3.19 14.75
N PRO A 126 12.60 -4.12 14.36
CA PRO A 126 12.98 -5.26 15.19
C PRO A 126 13.78 -4.82 16.42
N VAL A 127 13.47 -5.44 17.55
CA VAL A 127 14.10 -5.22 18.85
C VAL A 127 15.07 -6.35 19.16
N LEU A 128 16.28 -6.01 19.57
CA LEU A 128 17.36 -6.95 19.86
C LEU A 128 17.66 -7.05 21.36
N ARG A 129 18.11 -8.24 21.77
CA ARG A 129 18.84 -8.51 23.01
C ARG A 129 19.99 -9.45 22.63
N ASP A 130 21.21 -9.15 23.08
CA ASP A 130 22.42 -9.94 22.78
C ASP A 130 22.60 -10.24 21.27
N GLY A 131 22.24 -9.26 20.42
CA GLY A 131 22.30 -9.36 18.96
C GLY A 131 21.23 -10.24 18.28
N ARG A 132 20.29 -10.82 19.05
CA ARG A 132 19.19 -11.66 18.55
C ARG A 132 17.86 -10.90 18.60
N ILE A 133 16.97 -11.16 17.65
CA ILE A 133 15.64 -10.54 17.65
C ILE A 133 14.80 -11.12 18.80
N VAL A 134 14.31 -10.26 19.69
CA VAL A 134 13.46 -10.60 20.85
C VAL A 134 12.11 -9.89 20.89
N GLY A 135 11.91 -8.86 20.07
CA GLY A 135 10.57 -8.41 19.72
C GLY A 135 10.51 -7.58 18.44
N ILE A 136 9.32 -7.06 18.16
CA ILE A 136 9.08 -6.02 17.14
C ILE A 136 8.24 -4.92 17.77
N VAL A 137 8.57 -3.65 17.52
CA VAL A 137 7.73 -2.49 17.85
C VAL A 137 7.24 -1.84 16.57
N SER A 138 5.92 -1.68 16.43
CA SER A 138 5.28 -0.98 15.31
C SER A 138 4.70 0.37 15.73
N ARG A 139 4.39 1.23 14.75
CA ARG A 139 3.65 2.48 15.00
C ARG A 139 2.32 2.23 15.73
N ALA A 140 1.66 1.09 15.49
CA ALA A 140 0.43 0.73 16.19
C ALA A 140 0.67 0.40 17.67
N ASP A 141 1.83 -0.18 18.02
CA ASP A 141 2.16 -0.48 19.42
C ASP A 141 2.48 0.80 20.20
N LEU A 142 3.15 1.77 19.56
CA LEU A 142 3.32 3.11 20.12
C LEU A 142 1.97 3.80 20.38
N LEU A 143 1.04 3.77 19.41
CA LEU A 143 -0.31 4.36 19.57
C LEU A 143 -1.12 3.70 20.71
N LYS A 144 -1.01 2.38 20.90
CA LYS A 144 -1.65 1.67 22.04
C LYS A 144 -1.18 2.22 23.40
N THR A 145 0.05 2.73 23.52
CA THR A 145 0.53 3.33 24.78
C THR A 145 -0.11 4.68 25.09
N ILE A 146 -0.36 5.49 24.05
CA ILE A 146 -0.99 6.81 24.17
C ILE A 146 -2.48 6.66 24.53
N ALA A 147 -3.14 5.59 24.07
CA ALA A 147 -4.52 5.26 24.40
C ALA A 147 -4.75 4.80 25.87
N GLY A 148 -3.68 4.62 26.65
CA GLY A 148 -3.73 4.27 28.07
C GLY A 148 -4.04 2.79 28.37
N PRO A 149 -3.78 2.33 29.61
CA PRO A 149 -3.85 0.91 29.99
C PRO A 149 -5.30 0.42 30.25
N GLY A 150 -6.25 0.82 29.41
CA GLY A 150 -7.69 0.65 29.67
C GLY A 150 -8.53 0.04 28.54
N HIS A 151 -7.95 -0.40 27.41
CA HIS A 151 -8.78 -0.87 26.28
C HIS A 151 -8.41 -2.16 25.54
N LEU A 152 -7.16 -2.66 25.58
CA LEU A 152 -6.80 -3.91 24.87
C LEU A 152 -5.80 -4.77 25.66
N ARG A 153 -6.27 -5.46 26.71
CA ARG A 153 -5.61 -6.67 27.22
C ARG A 153 -6.32 -7.89 26.67
N GLY A 154 -5.62 -8.71 25.89
CA GLY A 154 -6.13 -9.96 25.34
C GLY A 154 -6.70 -9.84 23.92
N ARG A 155 -5.81 -9.90 22.93
CA ARG A 155 -6.10 -10.55 21.65
C ARG A 155 -4.90 -11.41 21.28
N ASP A 156 -5.05 -12.70 21.53
CA ASP A 156 -4.28 -13.74 20.85
C ASP A 156 -4.46 -13.62 19.32
N PRO A 157 -3.54 -14.17 18.50
CA PRO A 157 -3.66 -14.11 17.05
C PRO A 157 -5.04 -14.58 16.58
N VAL A 158 -5.63 -13.83 15.65
CA VAL A 158 -6.93 -14.14 15.06
C VAL A 158 -6.83 -15.48 14.32
N HIS A 159 -7.45 -16.50 14.90
CA HIS A 159 -7.98 -17.60 14.11
C HIS A 159 -9.23 -17.12 13.40
N ASP A 160 -9.24 -17.24 12.09
CA ASP A 160 -10.46 -17.32 11.27
C ASP A 160 -10.52 -18.74 10.69
N ASP A 161 -11.71 -19.34 10.68
CA ASP A 161 -11.89 -20.79 10.56
C ASP A 161 -12.46 -21.22 9.20
N GLY A 162 -11.65 -21.93 8.40
CA GLY A 162 -12.01 -22.32 7.03
C GLY A 162 -11.36 -23.61 6.54
N SER A 163 -12.07 -24.73 6.72
CA SER A 163 -11.77 -26.10 6.29
C SER A 163 -10.96 -26.33 5.00
N ALA A 164 -10.09 -27.35 5.04
CA ALA A 164 -9.16 -27.78 3.99
C ALA A 164 -9.78 -28.22 2.63
N LEU A 165 -9.02 -28.01 1.54
CA LEU A 165 -9.19 -28.67 0.24
C LEU A 165 -7.82 -29.02 -0.43
N PRO A 166 -7.77 -29.98 -1.39
CA PRO A 166 -6.57 -30.80 -1.62
C PRO A 166 -5.61 -30.36 -2.75
N MET A 167 -4.50 -31.10 -2.84
CA MET A 167 -3.33 -30.92 -3.70
C MET A 167 -3.62 -30.76 -5.21
N ALA A 168 -2.86 -29.87 -5.86
CA ALA A 168 -2.81 -29.69 -7.32
C ALA A 168 -1.40 -29.97 -7.87
N SER A 169 -0.84 -31.16 -7.57
CA SER A 169 0.51 -31.58 -8.00
C SER A 169 0.63 -31.77 -9.51
N ASP A 170 -0.40 -32.28 -10.16
CA ASP A 170 -0.27 -32.99 -11.44
C ASP A 170 -0.24 -32.08 -12.69
N LYS A 171 -0.22 -30.75 -12.50
CA LYS A 171 -0.14 -29.76 -13.59
C LYS A 171 1.21 -29.05 -13.72
N LEU A 172 2.16 -29.33 -12.83
CA LEU A 172 3.42 -28.55 -12.73
C LEU A 172 4.54 -29.02 -13.67
N GLU A 173 4.55 -30.27 -14.11
CA GLU A 173 5.69 -30.85 -14.87
C GLU A 173 5.78 -30.37 -16.33
N ALA A 174 4.69 -29.88 -16.92
CA ALA A 174 4.60 -29.63 -18.37
C ALA A 174 5.32 -28.36 -18.88
N LEU A 175 5.83 -27.49 -18.00
CA LEU A 175 6.26 -26.12 -18.38
C LEU A 175 7.75 -25.81 -18.16
N SER A 176 8.55 -26.74 -17.66
CA SER A 176 9.91 -26.44 -17.15
C SER A 176 11.02 -26.27 -18.20
N GLN A 177 10.75 -26.39 -19.51
CA GLN A 177 11.81 -26.68 -20.51
C GLN A 177 12.39 -25.49 -21.32
N LYS A 178 12.16 -24.20 -20.99
CA LYS A 178 12.69 -23.09 -21.83
C LYS A 178 13.28 -21.85 -21.12
N HIS A 179 14.58 -21.66 -21.37
CA HIS A 179 15.44 -20.45 -21.29
C HIS A 179 16.24 -20.14 -20.01
N LYS A 180 17.47 -19.62 -20.22
CA LYS A 180 18.55 -19.41 -19.22
C LYS A 180 19.59 -18.39 -19.72
N ALA A 181 19.86 -17.31 -18.96
CA ALA A 181 20.91 -16.26 -19.10
C ALA A 181 20.71 -15.19 -17.99
N ALA A 182 21.60 -14.25 -17.59
CA ALA A 182 23.07 -14.06 -17.62
C ALA A 182 23.44 -12.94 -16.57
N ALA A 183 24.67 -12.40 -16.51
CA ALA A 183 25.09 -11.38 -15.49
C ALA A 183 26.13 -10.32 -16.00
N PRO A 184 26.32 -9.16 -15.31
CA PRO A 184 27.12 -7.99 -15.78
C PRO A 184 28.57 -7.85 -15.21
N PRO A 185 29.40 -6.89 -15.69
CA PRO A 185 30.87 -6.81 -15.46
C PRO A 185 31.37 -5.77 -14.39
N PRO A 186 32.69 -5.69 -14.08
CA PRO A 186 33.25 -4.98 -12.90
C PRO A 186 33.90 -3.58 -13.14
N HIS A 187 34.38 -2.96 -12.05
CA HIS A 187 34.79 -1.54 -11.89
C HIS A 187 36.33 -1.29 -11.92
N ASP A 188 36.76 -0.03 -12.15
CA ASP A 188 38.16 0.43 -12.29
C ASP A 188 38.56 1.47 -11.18
N PRO A 189 39.82 1.54 -10.67
CA PRO A 189 40.12 2.22 -9.39
C PRO A 189 40.98 3.52 -9.47
N ALA A 190 41.02 4.23 -10.59
CA ALA A 190 41.97 5.33 -10.82
C ALA A 190 41.56 6.75 -10.31
N ALA A 191 40.80 6.86 -9.21
CA ALA A 191 40.09 8.10 -8.83
C ALA A 191 40.48 8.74 -7.46
N ASP A 192 41.63 8.39 -6.87
CA ASP A 192 42.02 8.80 -5.52
C ASP A 192 42.92 10.07 -5.44
N GLU A 193 42.43 11.23 -5.89
CA GLU A 193 42.97 12.54 -5.45
C GLU A 193 41.90 13.39 -4.75
N VAL A 194 41.90 13.32 -3.41
CA VAL A 194 40.88 13.92 -2.55
C VAL A 194 41.15 15.42 -2.33
N SER A 195 40.63 16.26 -3.24
CA SER A 195 40.70 17.73 -3.14
C SER A 195 39.37 18.36 -2.71
N ALA A 196 39.41 19.52 -2.05
CA ALA A 196 38.20 20.26 -1.67
C ALA A 196 37.34 20.67 -2.88
N SER A 197 37.97 20.96 -4.02
CA SER A 197 37.30 21.18 -5.31
C SER A 197 36.63 19.93 -5.87
N ALA A 198 37.25 18.74 -5.72
CA ALA A 198 36.62 17.48 -6.11
C ALA A 198 35.37 17.17 -5.27
N PHE A 199 35.42 17.39 -3.95
CA PHE A 199 34.23 17.26 -3.09
C PHE A 199 33.13 18.25 -3.46
N GLN A 200 33.46 19.49 -3.81
CA GLN A 200 32.46 20.48 -4.26
C GLN A 200 31.83 20.07 -5.59
N ALA A 201 32.61 19.57 -6.55
CA ALA A 201 32.10 19.05 -7.82
C ALA A 201 31.15 17.87 -7.59
N LEU A 202 31.56 16.86 -6.82
CA LEU A 202 30.73 15.70 -6.47
C LEU A 202 29.41 16.08 -5.78
N ARG A 203 29.42 17.13 -4.94
CA ARG A 203 28.18 17.61 -4.29
C ARG A 203 27.21 18.22 -5.29
N VAL A 204 27.71 19.03 -6.22
CA VAL A 204 26.90 19.65 -7.28
C VAL A 204 26.37 18.60 -8.27
N GLU A 205 27.20 17.63 -8.65
CA GLU A 205 26.79 16.50 -9.50
C GLU A 205 25.68 15.66 -8.82
N HIS A 206 25.81 15.40 -7.51
CA HIS A 206 24.78 14.69 -6.75
C HIS A 206 23.47 15.50 -6.64
N GLU A 207 23.54 16.80 -6.35
CA GLU A 207 22.38 17.70 -6.33
C GLU A 207 21.66 17.72 -7.70
N GLN A 208 22.40 17.83 -8.81
CA GLN A 208 21.84 17.81 -10.16
C GLN A 208 21.20 16.46 -10.51
N HIS A 209 21.83 15.35 -10.14
CA HIS A 209 21.31 14.01 -10.38
C HIS A 209 20.05 13.72 -9.53
N GLU A 210 20.00 14.19 -8.28
CA GLU A 210 18.79 14.17 -7.43
C GLU A 210 17.64 14.99 -8.04
N GLU A 211 17.92 16.20 -8.54
CA GLU A 211 16.92 17.03 -9.23
C GLU A 211 16.42 16.39 -10.53
N GLU A 212 17.31 15.81 -11.34
CA GLU A 212 16.94 15.12 -12.57
C GLU A 212 16.11 13.86 -12.30
N GLN A 213 16.48 13.06 -11.30
CA GLN A 213 15.68 11.91 -10.86
C GLN A 213 14.31 12.35 -10.34
N ARG A 214 14.23 13.44 -9.58
CA ARG A 214 12.95 13.99 -9.08
C ARG A 214 12.06 14.49 -10.21
N ARG A 215 12.64 15.16 -11.21
CA ARG A 215 11.93 15.65 -12.40
C ARG A 215 11.40 14.48 -13.25
N GLU A 216 12.22 13.47 -13.49
CA GLU A 216 11.82 12.29 -14.25
C GLU A 216 10.78 11.44 -13.50
N ALA A 217 10.91 11.31 -12.18
CA ALA A 217 9.91 10.66 -11.34
C ALA A 217 8.56 11.40 -11.36
N LYS A 218 8.54 12.74 -11.34
CA LYS A 218 7.31 13.53 -11.55
C LYS A 218 6.73 13.28 -12.94
N ARG A 219 7.54 13.39 -14.01
CA ARG A 219 7.10 13.14 -15.40
C ARG A 219 6.46 11.75 -15.57
N ILE A 220 7.08 10.70 -15.03
CA ILE A 220 6.53 9.33 -15.08
C ILE A 220 5.23 9.21 -14.27
N ALA A 221 5.14 9.87 -13.10
CA ALA A 221 3.92 9.88 -12.30
C ALA A 221 2.77 10.59 -13.04
N ASP A 222 3.04 11.75 -13.65
CA ASP A 222 2.08 12.54 -14.42
C ASP A 222 1.60 11.75 -15.67
N GLU A 223 2.50 11.12 -16.43
CA GLU A 223 2.15 10.25 -17.57
C GLU A 223 1.29 9.04 -17.16
N LYS A 224 1.58 8.45 -15.99
CA LYS A 224 0.80 7.34 -15.43
C LYS A 224 -0.59 7.81 -14.98
N HIS A 225 -0.66 8.96 -14.31
CA HIS A 225 -1.91 9.60 -13.89
C HIS A 225 -2.82 9.88 -15.08
N HIS A 226 -2.28 10.54 -16.11
CA HIS A 226 -3.02 10.86 -17.34
C HIS A 226 -3.48 9.61 -18.10
N ARG A 227 -2.67 8.52 -18.10
CA ARG A 227 -3.07 7.23 -18.67
C ARG A 227 -4.20 6.57 -17.88
N GLN A 228 -4.12 6.57 -16.55
CA GLN A 228 -5.16 6.04 -15.68
C GLN A 228 -6.47 6.82 -15.84
N ALA A 229 -6.40 8.16 -15.87
CA ALA A 229 -7.51 9.03 -16.20
C ALA A 229 -8.13 8.66 -17.56
N SER A 230 -7.33 8.55 -18.61
CA SER A 230 -7.80 8.16 -19.95
C SER A 230 -8.52 6.81 -19.99
N GLN A 231 -8.07 5.83 -19.20
CA GLN A 231 -8.74 4.53 -19.05
C GLN A 231 -10.07 4.66 -18.30
N MET A 232 -10.12 5.44 -17.22
CA MET A 232 -11.36 5.68 -16.46
C MET A 232 -12.39 6.44 -17.30
N LEU A 233 -11.97 7.39 -18.15
CA LEU A 233 -12.84 8.12 -19.07
C LEU A 233 -13.52 7.19 -20.09
N ALA A 234 -12.81 6.17 -20.57
CA ALA A 234 -13.32 5.16 -21.49
C ALA A 234 -14.07 4.01 -20.80
N SER A 235 -14.04 3.96 -19.45
CA SER A 235 -14.75 2.96 -18.66
C SER A 235 -16.18 3.41 -18.35
N HIS A 236 -17.10 2.45 -18.40
CA HIS A 236 -18.50 2.63 -18.03
C HIS A 236 -18.84 1.87 -16.76
N LEU A 237 -19.86 2.32 -16.03
CA LEU A 237 -20.36 1.60 -14.85
C LEU A 237 -21.06 0.30 -15.28
N THR A 238 -20.52 -0.85 -14.86
CA THR A 238 -21.18 -2.16 -15.02
C THR A 238 -22.14 -2.44 -13.86
N ASP A 239 -23.08 -3.37 -14.04
CA ASP A 239 -23.96 -3.83 -12.95
C ASP A 239 -23.17 -4.45 -11.80
N GLU A 240 -22.17 -5.28 -12.09
CA GLU A 240 -21.28 -5.89 -11.10
C GLU A 240 -20.53 -4.84 -10.26
N ALA A 241 -19.98 -3.80 -10.90
CA ALA A 241 -19.32 -2.70 -10.21
C ALA A 241 -20.30 -1.89 -9.33
N TRP A 242 -21.53 -1.68 -9.79
CA TRP A 242 -22.58 -1.01 -9.02
C TRP A 242 -23.01 -1.84 -7.81
N GLU A 243 -23.27 -3.14 -7.99
CA GLU A 243 -23.60 -4.06 -6.90
C GLU A 243 -22.51 -4.09 -5.83
N HIS A 244 -21.23 -4.12 -6.24
CA HIS A 244 -20.09 -4.05 -5.33
C HIS A 244 -20.04 -2.70 -4.56
N MET A 245 -20.22 -1.56 -5.24
CA MET A 245 -20.32 -0.25 -4.58
C MET A 245 -21.47 -0.20 -3.56
N MET A 246 -22.64 -0.75 -3.90
CA MET A 246 -23.79 -0.80 -3.00
C MET A 246 -23.58 -1.76 -1.83
N HIS A 247 -22.85 -2.87 -2.03
CA HIS A 247 -22.44 -3.76 -0.94
C HIS A 247 -21.58 -3.02 0.08
N ASN A 248 -20.58 -2.26 -0.39
CA ASN A 248 -19.63 -1.52 0.47
C ASN A 248 -20.31 -0.34 1.19
N ALA A 249 -21.20 0.38 0.51
CA ALA A 249 -22.04 1.41 1.13
C ALA A 249 -22.93 0.81 2.23
N ARG A 250 -23.58 -0.35 1.98
CA ARG A 250 -24.39 -1.06 2.98
C ARG A 250 -23.57 -1.59 4.15
N ALA A 251 -22.35 -2.06 3.92
CA ALA A 251 -21.43 -2.48 4.97
C ALA A 251 -20.97 -1.30 5.84
N THR A 252 -20.87 -0.11 5.24
CA THR A 252 -20.54 1.16 5.92
C THR A 252 -21.73 1.65 6.76
N ALA A 253 -22.94 1.67 6.20
CA ALA A 253 -24.17 1.99 6.94
C ALA A 253 -24.40 1.10 8.17
N LYS A 254 -24.09 -0.21 8.07
CA LYS A 254 -24.15 -1.15 9.20
C LYS A 254 -23.21 -0.80 10.37
N LYS A 255 -22.15 -0.02 10.13
CA LYS A 255 -21.20 0.42 11.16
C LYS A 255 -21.67 1.71 11.88
N GLY A 256 -22.79 2.30 11.46
CA GLY A 256 -23.32 3.56 12.00
C GLY A 256 -22.84 4.81 11.28
N GLU A 257 -22.06 4.67 10.21
CA GLU A 257 -21.64 5.77 9.35
C GLU A 257 -22.81 6.29 8.49
N GLU A 258 -22.83 7.59 8.21
CA GLU A 258 -23.90 8.26 7.44
C GLU A 258 -23.56 8.51 5.97
N GLU A 259 -22.30 8.29 5.57
CA GLU A 259 -21.82 8.43 4.19
C GLU A 259 -20.77 7.38 3.79
N HIS A 260 -20.58 7.18 2.48
CA HIS A 260 -19.55 6.32 1.90
C HIS A 260 -19.07 6.84 0.54
N LEU A 261 -17.76 6.77 0.31
CA LEU A 261 -17.11 7.12 -0.96
C LEU A 261 -17.34 6.02 -2.01
N LEU A 262 -18.11 6.31 -3.06
CA LEU A 262 -18.37 5.39 -4.17
C LEU A 262 -17.20 5.33 -5.16
N LEU A 263 -16.61 6.48 -5.49
CA LEU A 263 -15.54 6.60 -6.49
C LEU A 263 -14.64 7.79 -6.15
N ARG A 264 -13.32 7.57 -6.23
CA ARG A 264 -12.30 8.62 -6.27
C ARG A 264 -11.67 8.62 -7.67
N PHE A 265 -11.55 9.79 -8.30
CA PHE A 265 -11.07 9.92 -9.68
C PHE A 265 -10.44 11.31 -9.95
N PRO A 266 -9.55 11.45 -10.95
CA PRO A 266 -8.90 12.73 -11.24
C PRO A 266 -9.88 13.83 -11.68
N ALA A 267 -9.70 15.07 -11.19
CA ALA A 267 -10.47 16.24 -11.62
C ALA A 267 -10.38 16.50 -13.13
N GLU A 268 -9.28 16.08 -13.77
CA GLU A 268 -9.10 16.06 -15.24
C GLU A 268 -10.26 15.37 -16.01
N LEU A 269 -11.01 14.48 -15.35
CA LEU A 269 -12.16 13.80 -15.95
C LEU A 269 -13.45 14.62 -15.92
N CYS A 270 -13.52 15.66 -15.10
CA CYS A 270 -14.56 16.67 -15.21
C CYS A 270 -14.22 17.61 -16.37
N SER A 271 -15.17 17.93 -17.25
CA SER A 271 -14.89 18.79 -18.42
C SER A 271 -14.48 20.23 -18.07
N ASP A 272 -14.59 20.63 -16.81
CA ASP A 272 -14.16 21.91 -16.25
C ASP A 272 -12.95 21.80 -15.30
N HIS A 273 -12.33 20.61 -15.24
CA HIS A 273 -11.21 20.26 -14.37
C HIS A 273 -11.54 20.40 -12.86
N GLY A 274 -12.76 20.04 -12.46
CA GLY A 274 -13.19 19.97 -11.05
C GLY A 274 -13.51 21.32 -10.42
N ARG A 275 -13.50 22.41 -11.19
CA ARG A 275 -13.76 23.77 -10.71
C ARG A 275 -15.14 23.93 -10.07
N ALA A 276 -16.18 23.34 -10.65
CA ALA A 276 -17.54 23.38 -10.13
C ALA A 276 -17.64 22.69 -8.76
N VAL A 277 -16.97 21.55 -8.60
CA VAL A 277 -16.88 20.83 -7.32
C VAL A 277 -16.13 21.66 -6.27
N ASN A 278 -15.08 22.38 -6.67
CA ASN A 278 -14.32 23.27 -5.79
C ASN A 278 -15.04 24.59 -5.44
N ALA A 279 -16.02 25.01 -6.25
CA ALA A 279 -16.78 26.25 -6.08
C ALA A 279 -18.20 26.03 -5.49
N PRO A 280 -18.43 24.90 -4.79
CA PRO A 280 -19.73 24.25 -4.59
C PRO A 280 -20.86 24.60 -5.56
N ASP A 281 -20.59 24.61 -6.87
CA ASP A 281 -21.56 24.99 -7.90
C ASP A 281 -22.61 23.87 -8.07
N PRO A 282 -23.93 24.13 -7.88
CA PRO A 282 -24.98 23.11 -8.01
C PRO A 282 -24.99 22.38 -9.36
N GLU A 283 -24.46 22.98 -10.42
CA GLU A 283 -24.37 22.37 -11.76
C GLU A 283 -23.14 21.45 -11.93
N TRP A 284 -22.34 21.22 -10.87
CA TRP A 284 -21.20 20.27 -10.89
C TRP A 284 -21.50 18.90 -11.53
N PRO A 285 -22.69 18.29 -11.41
CA PRO A 285 -22.93 16.98 -12.04
C PRO A 285 -22.89 17.01 -13.57
N SER A 286 -23.12 18.18 -14.19
CA SER A 286 -23.02 18.35 -15.64
C SER A 286 -21.59 18.24 -16.18
N THR A 287 -20.60 18.36 -15.30
CA THR A 287 -19.17 18.34 -15.64
C THR A 287 -18.61 16.92 -15.75
N LEU A 288 -19.24 15.95 -15.07
CA LEU A 288 -18.79 14.56 -14.96
C LEU A 288 -18.70 13.86 -16.32
N ARG A 289 -17.77 12.90 -16.45
CA ARG A 289 -17.59 12.05 -17.64
C ARG A 289 -17.32 10.59 -17.25
N GLY A 290 -17.47 9.69 -18.23
CA GLY A 290 -17.25 8.25 -18.07
C GLY A 290 -18.05 7.66 -16.89
N MET A 291 -17.47 6.68 -16.21
CA MET A 291 -18.04 6.01 -15.04
C MET A 291 -18.57 6.98 -13.96
N ALA A 292 -17.95 8.14 -13.73
CA ALA A 292 -18.43 9.11 -12.75
C ALA A 292 -19.81 9.71 -13.13
N ALA A 293 -20.03 9.97 -14.42
CA ALA A 293 -21.33 10.40 -14.93
C ALA A 293 -22.37 9.27 -14.85
N ASP A 294 -21.97 8.03 -15.17
CA ASP A 294 -22.85 6.86 -15.08
C ASP A 294 -23.32 6.63 -13.63
N ILE A 295 -22.42 6.75 -12.64
CA ILE A 295 -22.75 6.69 -11.20
C ILE A 295 -23.79 7.77 -10.82
N TYR A 296 -23.60 9.03 -11.25
CA TYR A 296 -24.55 10.09 -10.98
C TYR A 296 -25.93 9.82 -11.59
N LEU A 297 -25.98 9.38 -12.84
CA LEU A 297 -27.23 9.04 -13.53
C LEU A 297 -27.94 7.86 -12.84
N ARG A 298 -27.20 6.83 -12.43
CA ARG A 298 -27.74 5.65 -11.76
C ARG A 298 -28.22 5.96 -10.34
N TRP A 299 -27.45 6.70 -9.54
CA TRP A 299 -27.92 7.24 -8.25
C TRP A 299 -29.20 8.06 -8.40
N LYS A 300 -29.26 8.96 -9.41
CA LYS A 300 -30.40 9.84 -9.65
C LYS A 300 -31.68 9.06 -10.00
N ALA A 301 -31.54 7.89 -10.63
CA ALA A 301 -32.65 7.01 -10.98
C ALA A 301 -33.04 6.05 -9.84
N GLU A 302 -32.06 5.39 -9.21
CA GLU A 302 -32.30 4.25 -8.30
C GLU A 302 -32.30 4.63 -6.81
N LEU A 303 -31.56 5.66 -6.39
CA LEU A 303 -31.28 5.93 -4.97
C LEU A 303 -31.88 7.26 -4.50
N ARG A 304 -31.82 8.31 -5.32
CA ARG A 304 -32.40 9.63 -5.01
C ARG A 304 -33.90 9.56 -4.64
N PRO A 305 -34.76 8.74 -5.28
CA PRO A 305 -36.17 8.60 -4.87
C PRO A 305 -36.37 8.01 -3.46
N HIS A 306 -35.34 7.35 -2.91
CA HIS A 306 -35.36 6.72 -1.59
C HIS A 306 -34.66 7.56 -0.51
N GLY A 307 -34.38 8.84 -0.78
CA GLY A 307 -33.82 9.78 0.19
C GLY A 307 -32.29 9.78 0.32
N PHE A 308 -31.58 9.07 -0.57
CA PHE A 308 -30.11 9.10 -0.61
C PHE A 308 -29.61 10.37 -1.32
N SER A 309 -28.61 11.03 -0.72
CA SER A 309 -27.91 12.19 -1.31
C SER A 309 -26.57 11.77 -1.92
N LEU A 310 -26.15 12.43 -3.00
CA LEU A 310 -24.83 12.25 -3.62
C LEU A 310 -24.11 13.60 -3.71
N GLN A 311 -22.88 13.67 -3.24
CA GLN A 311 -22.05 14.88 -3.22
C GLN A 311 -20.69 14.62 -3.87
N ALA A 312 -20.15 15.59 -4.59
CA ALA A 312 -18.74 15.61 -4.99
C ALA A 312 -17.93 16.50 -4.05
N ARG A 313 -16.70 16.10 -3.73
CA ARG A 313 -15.74 16.91 -2.95
C ARG A 313 -14.34 16.76 -3.52
N VAL A 314 -13.54 17.83 -3.50
CA VAL A 314 -12.10 17.75 -3.80
C VAL A 314 -11.40 17.03 -2.66
N VAL A 315 -10.57 16.03 -2.98
CA VAL A 315 -9.89 15.16 -2.02
C VAL A 315 -8.47 15.65 -1.72
N ASP A 316 -7.78 16.23 -2.69
CA ASP A 316 -6.46 16.84 -2.54
C ASP A 316 -6.21 18.00 -3.50
N PHE A 317 -5.16 18.78 -3.21
CA PHE A 317 -4.80 20.01 -3.92
C PHE A 317 -3.31 20.01 -4.35
N PRO A 318 -2.88 19.10 -5.24
CA PRO A 318 -1.52 19.11 -5.79
C PRO A 318 -1.21 20.46 -6.44
N ASP A 319 -0.05 21.04 -6.10
CA ASP A 319 0.42 22.35 -6.57
C ASP A 319 -0.64 23.50 -6.43
N GLY A 320 -1.61 23.36 -5.51
CA GLY A 320 -2.67 24.35 -5.24
C GLY A 320 -3.89 24.27 -6.17
N ILE A 321 -3.99 23.25 -7.03
CA ILE A 321 -5.06 23.02 -8.00
C ILE A 321 -5.87 21.78 -7.55
N PRO A 322 -7.21 21.70 -7.76
CA PRO A 322 -7.97 20.49 -7.48
C PRO A 322 -7.36 19.24 -8.16
N GLY A 323 -7.02 18.24 -7.34
CA GLY A 323 -6.43 16.97 -7.77
C GLY A 323 -7.50 15.91 -7.97
N ASP A 324 -7.63 14.98 -7.03
CA ASP A 324 -8.69 13.97 -7.08
C ASP A 324 -10.04 14.52 -6.57
N ILE A 325 -11.13 14.03 -7.16
CA ILE A 325 -12.52 14.24 -6.78
C ILE A 325 -13.08 12.93 -6.19
N GLY A 326 -13.85 13.03 -5.10
CA GLY A 326 -14.59 11.91 -4.51
C GLY A 326 -16.10 12.09 -4.65
N LEU A 327 -16.81 11.03 -5.05
CA LEU A 327 -18.27 10.95 -5.02
C LEU A 327 -18.74 10.23 -3.75
N TYR A 328 -19.46 10.93 -2.89
CA TYR A 328 -19.92 10.46 -1.59
C TYR A 328 -21.44 10.24 -1.61
N LEU A 329 -21.86 9.00 -1.40
CA LEU A 329 -23.25 8.64 -1.14
C LEU A 329 -23.55 8.85 0.35
N SER A 330 -24.71 9.42 0.68
CA SER A 330 -25.12 9.74 2.06
C SER A 330 -26.59 9.39 2.31
N TRP A 331 -26.89 9.02 3.55
CA TRP A 331 -28.22 8.52 3.98
C TRP A 331 -28.61 8.95 5.42
N GLY A 332 -27.81 9.81 6.06
CA GLY A 332 -28.20 10.49 7.30
C GLY A 332 -29.36 11.46 7.09
N LYS A 333 -29.98 11.94 8.18
CA LYS A 333 -31.00 12.99 8.07
C LYS A 333 -30.36 14.28 7.60
N HIS A 334 -30.73 14.75 6.41
CA HIS A 334 -30.68 16.19 6.17
C HIS A 334 -31.69 16.87 7.10
N ASP A 335 -31.20 17.73 7.99
CA ASP A 335 -32.00 18.88 8.42
C ASP A 335 -32.33 19.68 7.16
N ASP A 336 -33.61 20.04 7.00
CA ASP A 336 -34.09 20.88 5.91
C ASP A 336 -33.42 22.25 5.94
N VAL A 337 -32.33 22.42 5.19
CA VAL A 337 -31.88 23.77 4.79
C VAL A 337 -32.77 24.22 3.64
N ALA A 338 -33.97 24.65 3.99
CA ALA A 338 -34.84 25.41 3.11
C ALA A 338 -34.18 26.77 2.80
N HIS A 339 -33.84 27.01 1.54
CA HIS A 339 -34.52 28.01 0.69
C HIS A 339 -33.96 28.07 -0.74
#